data_AF-A0A963FLZ8-F1
#
_entry.id   AF-A0A963FLZ8-F1
#
_cell.length_a   1.000
_cell.length_b   1.000
_cell.length_c   1.000
_cell.angle_alpha   90.00
_cell.angle_beta   90.00
_cell.angle_gamma   90.00
#
_symmetry.space_group_name_H-M   'P 1'
#
loop_
_entity.id
_entity.type
_entity.pdbx_description
1 polymer ?
#
loop_
_entity_poly.entity_id
_entity_poly.type
_entity_poly.pdbx_seq_one_letter_code
_entity_poly.pdbx_strand_id
1 'polypeptide(L)'
;SLNPIGMTPLTDAVKAALSLVHSGENPTIILISDGLETCGGDPCKAVSEAKESGINFLLHVVGFGIEEENVVQLECAAQAGGGLYFDVKNAADLSVALAQAVAQPTAKTGGRLSIKTVANDQLSDTAITITRRGETATLAAGRTYTGPETNPRLFTLPAGEYDVTIRGLRFTGDAERRFEGVEIFAGESLERVVEFNTGKLSVKVVVNDKLGDAAVRVTRSGDGSAVAERRTYTSSQHNPALFELTAGTYDVSVKPLKSKGSVEKRLAKIEIGAGEAVEREVSYGTGKLSVKVTRNGELSDARVLVYQAGSDKAVAQGRTYANAKNNPKQFMLELGSYDVVVDSLEINGAPQPRFENIELDARSEATQAHNFESGSLELAALFDGLPVDAIFSVAAVDGGAPVASGRSYARSKALILAPGRYRVSVKGVKLKGDPKGEAEFTLETGQALQQRIELKAVE
;
A
#
# COMPACT_ATOMS: atom_id res chain seq x y z
N SER A 1 -4.66 39.68 -36.60
CA SER A 1 -4.34 38.36 -36.04
C SER A 1 -3.22 37.75 -36.85
N LEU A 2 -2.23 37.15 -36.21
CA LEU A 2 -1.23 36.29 -36.87
C LEU A 2 -1.70 34.84 -36.71
N ASN A 3 -1.52 34.02 -37.74
CA ASN A 3 -1.80 32.58 -37.71
C ASN A 3 -0.49 31.82 -37.90
N PRO A 4 0.32 31.66 -36.83
CA PRO A 4 1.58 30.92 -36.92
C PRO A 4 1.34 29.47 -37.34
N ILE A 5 2.11 29.01 -38.33
CA ILE A 5 2.11 27.63 -38.84
C ILE A 5 3.56 27.16 -39.02
N GLY A 6 3.84 25.88 -38.77
CA GLY A 6 5.13 25.26 -39.09
C GLY A 6 5.91 24.72 -37.88
N MET A 7 7.23 24.63 -38.06
CA MET A 7 8.22 24.20 -37.05
C MET A 7 8.53 25.32 -36.05
N THR A 8 9.37 25.03 -35.06
CA THR A 8 9.67 25.90 -33.91
C THR A 8 11.15 26.38 -33.95
N PRO A 9 11.50 27.39 -34.77
CA PRO A 9 12.89 27.86 -34.94
C PRO A 9 13.35 28.73 -33.75
N LEU A 10 13.44 28.15 -32.55
CA LEU A 10 13.79 28.87 -31.31
C LEU A 10 15.16 29.53 -31.37
N THR A 11 16.14 28.86 -31.96
CA THR A 11 17.52 29.30 -32.08
C THR A 11 17.62 30.54 -32.95
N ASP A 12 16.89 30.55 -34.07
CA ASP A 12 16.85 31.71 -34.96
C ASP A 12 16.09 32.87 -34.32
N ALA A 13 14.98 32.59 -33.61
CA ALA A 13 14.24 33.59 -32.86
C ALA A 13 15.10 34.26 -31.78
N VAL A 14 15.87 33.47 -31.03
CA VAL A 14 16.82 33.97 -30.02
C VAL A 14 17.92 34.79 -30.68
N LYS A 15 18.55 34.31 -31.75
CA LYS A 15 19.59 35.08 -32.49
C LYS A 15 19.04 36.40 -33.04
N ALA A 16 17.80 36.40 -33.54
CA ALA A 16 17.13 37.60 -34.02
C ALA A 16 16.84 38.60 -32.88
N ALA A 17 16.50 38.12 -31.68
CA ALA A 17 16.35 38.98 -30.52
C ALA A 17 17.70 39.55 -30.05
N LEU A 18 18.75 38.71 -30.04
CA LEU A 18 20.10 39.11 -29.64
C LEU A 18 20.74 40.13 -30.58
N SER A 19 20.44 40.09 -31.88
CA SER A 19 20.95 41.06 -32.84
C SER A 19 20.40 42.48 -32.64
N LEU A 20 19.34 42.64 -31.86
CA LEU A 20 18.76 43.93 -31.48
C LEU A 20 19.41 44.53 -30.23
N VAL A 21 20.29 43.79 -29.54
CA VAL A 21 20.95 44.24 -28.31
C VAL A 21 22.16 45.11 -28.66
N HIS A 22 22.15 46.38 -28.25
CA HIS A 22 23.26 47.30 -28.51
C HIS A 22 24.28 47.30 -27.37
N SER A 23 25.52 47.68 -27.70
CA SER A 23 26.60 47.78 -26.71
C SER A 23 26.26 48.81 -25.62
N GLY A 24 26.39 48.41 -24.36
CA GLY A 24 26.06 49.23 -23.18
C GLY A 24 24.63 49.05 -22.65
N GLU A 25 23.75 48.36 -23.37
CA GLU A 25 22.42 47.99 -22.90
C GLU A 25 22.44 46.70 -22.07
N ASN A 26 21.33 46.42 -21.35
CA ASN A 26 21.10 45.13 -20.69
C ASN A 26 19.59 44.77 -20.74
N PRO A 27 19.05 44.52 -21.94
CA PRO A 27 17.62 44.29 -22.11
C PRO A 27 17.19 42.94 -21.53
N THR A 28 15.93 42.86 -21.12
CA THR A 28 15.29 41.60 -20.75
C THR A 28 14.54 41.03 -21.95
N ILE A 29 14.90 39.82 -22.35
CA ILE A 29 14.26 39.03 -23.40
C ILE A 29 13.38 37.98 -22.70
N ILE A 30 12.13 37.84 -23.15
CA ILE A 30 11.22 36.81 -22.68
C ILE A 30 10.87 35.92 -23.87
N LEU A 31 11.40 34.71 -23.90
CA LEU A 31 11.07 33.69 -24.88
C LEU A 31 9.86 32.90 -24.39
N ILE A 32 8.82 32.79 -25.20
CA ILE A 32 7.62 31.99 -24.89
C ILE A 32 7.53 30.88 -25.93
N SER A 33 7.39 29.64 -25.48
CA SER A 33 7.25 28.50 -26.38
C SER A 33 6.37 27.40 -25.80
N ASP A 34 5.58 26.78 -26.66
CA ASP A 34 4.76 25.58 -26.40
C ASP A 34 5.38 24.29 -26.96
N GLY A 35 6.61 24.37 -27.48
CA GLY A 35 7.34 23.21 -28.02
C GLY A 35 8.85 23.37 -27.93
N LEU A 36 9.56 22.32 -28.35
CA LEU A 36 11.02 22.35 -28.47
C LEU A 36 11.48 22.86 -29.84
N GLU A 37 12.76 23.17 -29.94
CA GLU A 37 13.42 23.47 -31.22
C GLU A 37 13.26 22.30 -32.19
N THR A 38 12.70 22.55 -33.38
CA THR A 38 12.48 21.51 -34.41
C THR A 38 13.13 21.81 -35.75
N CYS A 39 13.89 22.91 -35.87
CA CYS A 39 14.62 23.30 -37.08
C CYS A 39 16.12 22.94 -37.04
N GLY A 40 16.54 22.12 -36.06
CA GLY A 40 17.93 21.62 -35.95
C GLY A 40 18.92 22.59 -35.29
N GLY A 41 18.43 23.66 -34.65
CA GLY A 41 19.24 24.58 -33.86
C GLY A 41 19.50 24.10 -32.43
N ASP A 42 20.30 24.88 -31.69
CA ASP A 42 20.52 24.73 -30.25
C ASP A 42 20.38 26.11 -29.58
N PRO A 43 19.21 26.42 -28.98
CA PRO A 43 18.99 27.71 -28.36
C PRO A 43 19.86 27.90 -27.11
N CYS A 44 20.19 26.83 -26.37
CA CYS A 44 21.04 26.98 -25.18
C CYS A 44 22.45 27.40 -25.59
N LYS A 45 23.04 26.70 -26.55
CA LYS A 45 24.36 27.03 -27.09
C LYS A 45 24.40 28.45 -27.67
N ALA A 46 23.40 28.85 -28.45
CA ALA A 46 23.34 30.20 -29.03
C ALA A 46 23.33 31.30 -27.96
N VAL A 47 22.61 31.09 -26.85
CA VAL A 47 22.57 32.03 -25.73
C VAL A 47 23.91 32.08 -25.00
N SER A 48 24.53 30.93 -24.75
CA SER A 48 25.85 30.83 -24.11
C SER A 48 26.92 31.56 -24.93
N GLU A 49 27.01 31.30 -26.24
CA GLU A 49 27.96 31.97 -27.14
C GLU A 49 27.75 33.49 -27.18
N ALA A 50 26.50 33.95 -27.09
CA ALA A 50 26.19 35.38 -27.03
C ALA A 50 26.68 36.03 -25.73
N LYS A 51 26.54 35.35 -24.59
CA LYS A 51 27.10 35.82 -23.31
C LYS A 51 28.62 35.84 -23.32
N GLU A 52 29.25 34.79 -23.84
CA GLU A 52 30.72 34.67 -23.94
C GLU A 52 31.32 35.73 -24.86
N SER A 53 30.61 36.13 -25.92
CA SER A 53 31.01 37.23 -26.81
C SER A 53 30.78 38.63 -26.21
N GLY A 54 30.30 38.71 -24.96
CA GLY A 54 30.15 39.96 -24.22
C GLY A 54 28.83 40.70 -24.45
N ILE A 55 27.85 40.06 -25.10
CA ILE A 55 26.50 40.64 -25.24
C ILE A 55 25.79 40.55 -23.89
N ASN A 56 25.39 41.70 -23.36
CA ASN A 56 24.73 41.78 -22.07
C ASN A 56 23.21 41.84 -22.24
N PHE A 57 22.50 40.86 -21.67
CA PHE A 57 21.03 40.74 -21.69
C PHE A 57 20.57 39.83 -20.56
N LEU A 58 19.28 39.76 -20.29
CA LEU A 58 18.65 38.77 -19.42
C LEU A 58 17.67 37.94 -20.27
N LEU A 59 17.70 36.60 -20.21
CA LEU A 59 16.73 35.76 -20.93
C LEU A 59 15.87 34.96 -19.96
N HIS A 60 14.59 35.31 -19.87
CA HIS A 60 13.57 34.44 -19.29
C HIS A 60 12.95 33.55 -20.36
N VAL A 61 12.61 32.32 -20.00
CA VAL A 61 11.92 31.38 -20.89
C VAL A 61 10.63 30.91 -20.22
N VAL A 62 9.51 30.97 -20.93
CA VAL A 62 8.20 30.49 -20.48
C VAL A 62 7.80 29.30 -21.35
N GLY A 63 7.79 28.11 -20.76
CA GLY A 63 7.35 26.88 -21.41
C GLY A 63 5.85 26.64 -21.18
N PHE A 64 5.04 26.63 -22.24
CA PHE A 64 3.60 26.44 -22.17
C PHE A 64 3.21 25.01 -22.53
N GLY A 65 2.80 24.21 -21.55
CA GLY A 65 2.35 22.84 -21.80
C GLY A 65 3.45 21.88 -22.24
N ILE A 66 4.71 22.14 -21.85
CA ILE A 66 5.85 21.27 -22.17
C ILE A 66 5.81 20.02 -21.28
N GLU A 67 6.06 18.85 -21.88
CA GLU A 67 6.25 17.59 -21.15
C GLU A 67 7.57 17.59 -20.37
N GLU A 68 7.62 17.00 -19.16
CA GLU A 68 8.78 17.09 -18.25
C GLU A 68 10.12 16.64 -18.86
N GLU A 69 10.09 15.64 -19.74
CA GLU A 69 11.27 15.08 -20.41
C GLU A 69 11.89 16.07 -21.42
N ASN A 70 11.10 17.07 -21.84
CA ASN A 70 11.43 18.03 -22.87
C ASN A 70 11.80 19.42 -22.29
N VAL A 71 11.80 19.59 -20.97
CA VAL A 71 12.07 20.90 -20.32
C VAL A 71 13.56 21.32 -20.41
N VAL A 72 14.48 20.36 -20.51
CA VAL A 72 15.92 20.56 -20.34
C VAL A 72 16.51 21.63 -21.28
N GLN A 73 16.13 21.63 -22.57
CA GLN A 73 16.69 22.57 -23.56
C GLN A 73 16.27 24.03 -23.28
N LEU A 74 14.99 24.24 -22.94
CA LEU A 74 14.44 25.56 -22.66
C LEU A 74 14.97 26.12 -21.34
N GLU A 75 15.09 25.27 -20.33
CA GLU A 75 15.66 25.66 -19.04
C GLU A 75 17.15 25.99 -19.15
N CYS A 76 17.91 25.23 -19.94
CA CYS A 76 19.31 25.52 -20.26
C CYS A 76 19.45 26.91 -20.91
N ALA A 77 18.62 27.24 -21.91
CA ALA A 77 18.67 28.55 -22.56
C ALA A 77 18.38 29.72 -21.59
N ALA A 78 17.38 29.58 -20.71
CA ALA A 78 17.11 30.56 -19.66
C ALA A 78 18.33 30.77 -18.73
N GLN A 79 18.94 29.66 -18.30
CA GLN A 79 20.11 29.67 -17.43
C GLN A 79 21.32 30.33 -18.08
N ALA A 80 21.63 29.96 -19.32
CA ALA A 80 22.70 30.56 -20.11
C ALA A 80 22.51 32.08 -20.21
N GLY A 81 21.27 32.55 -20.40
CA GLY A 81 20.95 33.97 -20.46
C GLY A 81 20.90 34.68 -19.09
N GLY A 82 21.07 33.93 -18.00
CA GLY A 82 21.06 34.42 -16.62
C GLY A 82 19.66 34.70 -16.06
N GLY A 83 18.60 34.26 -16.75
CA GLY A 83 17.21 34.43 -16.31
C GLY A 83 16.58 33.15 -15.78
N LEU A 84 15.26 33.12 -15.81
CA LEU A 84 14.42 32.09 -15.18
C LEU A 84 13.61 31.33 -16.22
N TYR A 85 13.41 30.05 -15.95
CA TYR A 85 12.47 29.22 -16.67
C TYR A 85 11.16 29.15 -15.88
N PHE A 86 10.04 29.36 -16.56
CA PHE A 86 8.69 29.27 -16.01
C PHE A 86 7.92 28.17 -16.75
N ASP A 87 7.55 27.10 -16.05
CA ASP A 87 6.64 26.08 -16.58
C ASP A 87 5.20 26.50 -16.31
N VAL A 88 4.39 26.64 -17.35
CA VAL A 88 2.99 27.09 -17.26
C VAL A 88 2.07 26.09 -17.95
N LYS A 89 0.93 25.77 -17.32
CA LYS A 89 -0.02 24.77 -17.83
C LYS A 89 -1.27 25.38 -18.47
N ASN A 90 -1.55 26.65 -18.20
CA ASN A 90 -2.74 27.34 -18.70
C ASN A 90 -2.50 28.86 -18.84
N ALA A 91 -3.50 29.57 -19.39
CA ALA A 91 -3.40 31.00 -19.66
C ALA A 91 -3.29 31.88 -18.40
N ALA A 92 -3.85 31.44 -17.26
CA ALA A 92 -3.72 32.16 -16.00
C ALA A 92 -2.27 32.09 -15.49
N ASP A 93 -1.67 30.90 -15.51
CA ASP A 93 -0.27 30.67 -15.14
C ASP A 93 0.68 31.48 -16.03
N LEU A 94 0.40 31.54 -17.35
CA LEU A 94 1.16 32.35 -18.30
C LEU A 94 1.12 33.84 -17.92
N SER A 95 -0.05 34.36 -17.53
CA SER A 95 -0.19 35.76 -17.11
C SER A 95 0.63 36.06 -15.85
N VAL A 96 0.65 35.14 -14.89
CA VAL A 96 1.46 35.24 -13.66
C VAL A 96 2.95 35.17 -13.97
N ALA A 97 3.37 34.21 -14.79
CA ALA A 97 4.77 34.04 -15.18
C ALA A 97 5.32 35.26 -15.92
N LEU A 98 4.53 35.86 -16.82
CA LEU A 98 4.91 37.09 -17.52
C LEU A 98 5.06 38.27 -16.55
N ALA A 99 4.12 38.45 -15.62
CA ALA A 99 4.23 39.48 -14.59
C ALA A 99 5.49 39.29 -13.73
N GLN A 100 5.81 38.06 -13.36
CA GLN A 100 7.03 37.72 -12.62
C GLN A 100 8.29 38.00 -13.44
N ALA A 101 8.34 37.58 -14.70
CA ALA A 101 9.50 37.79 -15.58
C ALA A 101 9.83 39.28 -15.78
N VAL A 102 8.81 40.13 -15.87
CA VAL A 102 8.99 41.59 -16.02
C VAL A 102 9.34 42.29 -14.71
N ALA A 103 8.90 41.75 -13.57
CA ALA A 103 9.18 42.31 -12.25
C ALA A 103 10.58 41.97 -11.71
N GLN A 104 11.33 41.07 -12.36
CA GLN A 104 12.68 40.71 -11.96
C GLN A 104 13.63 41.91 -12.16
N PRO A 105 14.41 42.31 -11.14
CA PRO A 105 15.39 43.37 -11.29
C PRO A 105 16.42 42.99 -12.37
N THR A 106 16.68 43.89 -13.32
CA THR A 106 17.82 43.75 -14.23
C THR A 106 19.10 43.69 -13.42
N ALA A 107 19.88 42.63 -13.63
CA ALA A 107 21.05 42.25 -12.82
C ALA A 107 22.09 43.37 -12.67
N LYS A 108 21.92 44.23 -11.65
CA LYS A 108 22.95 45.11 -11.10
C LYS A 108 23.05 45.11 -9.57
N THR A 109 22.10 44.51 -8.83
CA THR A 109 22.06 44.59 -7.35
C THR A 109 21.91 43.24 -6.63
N GLY A 110 21.91 42.11 -7.34
CA GLY A 110 21.77 40.76 -6.77
C GLY A 110 23.07 39.95 -6.80
N GLY A 111 23.11 38.87 -6.03
CA GLY A 111 24.17 37.84 -6.09
C GLY A 111 23.70 36.57 -6.80
N ARG A 112 24.64 35.67 -7.09
CA ARG A 112 24.38 34.38 -7.72
C ARG A 112 24.55 33.24 -6.73
N LEU A 113 23.59 32.33 -6.71
CA LEU A 113 23.69 31.06 -5.98
C LEU A 113 23.76 29.92 -6.99
N SER A 114 24.86 29.17 -7.00
CA SER A 114 25.08 27.97 -7.80
C SER A 114 24.92 26.74 -6.92
N ILE A 115 23.95 25.88 -7.21
CA ILE A 115 23.70 24.64 -6.46
C ILE A 115 24.02 23.45 -7.37
N LYS A 116 25.12 22.76 -7.06
CA LYS A 116 25.47 21.47 -7.65
C LYS A 116 24.98 20.36 -6.75
N THR A 117 24.29 19.37 -7.30
CA THR A 117 23.85 18.19 -6.53
C THR A 117 24.45 16.92 -7.09
N VAL A 118 25.02 16.10 -6.21
CA VAL A 118 25.62 14.81 -6.56
C VAL A 118 25.07 13.69 -5.67
N ALA A 119 25.04 12.48 -6.18
CA ALA A 119 24.78 11.26 -5.43
C ALA A 119 25.82 10.21 -5.83
N ASN A 120 26.62 9.73 -4.88
CA ASN A 120 27.77 8.84 -5.12
C ASN A 120 28.64 9.36 -6.28
N ASP A 121 29.10 10.61 -6.17
CA ASP A 121 29.93 11.32 -7.16
C ASP A 121 29.29 11.59 -8.54
N GLN A 122 28.04 11.17 -8.78
CA GLN A 122 27.32 11.44 -10.04
C GLN A 122 26.33 12.59 -9.90
N LEU A 123 26.16 13.41 -10.94
CA LEU A 123 25.15 14.48 -10.94
C LEU A 123 23.76 13.89 -10.67
N SER A 124 23.01 14.55 -9.79
CA SER A 124 21.78 14.03 -9.21
C SER A 124 20.56 14.91 -9.50
N ASP A 125 19.40 14.28 -9.60
CA ASP A 125 18.11 14.91 -9.89
C ASP A 125 17.40 15.34 -8.61
N THR A 126 17.29 16.67 -8.40
CA THR A 126 16.77 17.24 -7.16
C THR A 126 15.87 18.45 -7.41
N ALA A 127 14.83 18.61 -6.60
CA ALA A 127 14.04 19.83 -6.53
C ALA A 127 14.65 20.80 -5.51
N ILE A 128 14.74 22.07 -5.85
CA ILE A 128 15.31 23.15 -5.04
C ILE A 128 14.22 24.19 -4.79
N THR A 129 14.04 24.59 -3.54
CA THR A 129 13.15 25.68 -3.13
C THR A 129 13.93 26.67 -2.28
N ILE A 130 13.76 27.95 -2.55
CA ILE A 130 14.43 29.06 -1.85
C ILE A 130 13.38 30.01 -1.31
N THR A 131 13.42 30.28 -0.01
CA THR A 131 12.61 31.31 0.66
C THR A 131 13.53 32.35 1.28
N ARG A 132 13.04 33.57 1.48
CA ARG A 132 13.74 34.53 2.34
C ARG A 132 13.77 34.01 3.77
N ARG A 133 14.82 34.35 4.53
CA ARG A 133 14.97 33.88 5.91
C ARG A 133 13.73 34.20 6.74
N GLY A 134 13.14 33.17 7.35
CA GLY A 134 11.94 33.30 8.19
C GLY A 134 10.62 33.47 7.43
N GLU A 135 10.64 33.52 6.09
CA GLU A 135 9.43 33.55 5.26
C GLU A 135 9.04 32.15 4.78
N THR A 136 7.74 31.95 4.55
CA THR A 136 7.19 30.69 4.01
C THR A 136 6.92 30.74 2.51
N ALA A 137 6.91 31.94 1.91
CA ALA A 137 6.65 32.11 0.49
C ALA A 137 7.91 31.74 -0.32
N THR A 138 7.72 30.86 -1.31
CA THR A 138 8.78 30.53 -2.27
C THR A 138 9.16 31.76 -3.07
N LEU A 139 10.42 32.19 -2.94
CA LEU A 139 10.98 33.27 -3.74
C LEU A 139 11.49 32.74 -5.08
N ALA A 140 12.16 31.59 -5.05
CA ALA A 140 12.68 30.92 -6.24
C ALA A 140 12.59 29.40 -6.08
N ALA A 141 12.40 28.71 -7.19
CA ALA A 141 12.44 27.25 -7.26
C ALA A 141 13.14 26.82 -8.55
N GLY A 142 13.72 25.64 -8.52
CA GLY A 142 14.40 25.06 -9.68
C GLY A 142 14.63 23.58 -9.48
N ARG A 143 15.17 22.93 -10.51
CA ARG A 143 15.53 21.52 -10.48
C ARG A 143 16.96 21.37 -11.01
N THR A 144 17.71 20.45 -10.44
CA THR A 144 18.91 19.90 -11.09
C THR A 144 18.54 18.59 -11.76
N TYR A 145 19.15 18.29 -12.89
CA TYR A 145 19.06 16.97 -13.52
C TYR A 145 20.42 16.26 -13.44
N THR A 146 20.51 15.07 -14.05
CA THR A 146 21.72 14.24 -14.06
C THR A 146 22.72 14.60 -15.16
N GLY A 147 22.50 15.70 -15.88
CA GLY A 147 23.39 16.21 -16.93
C GLY A 147 24.04 17.54 -16.54
N PRO A 148 25.24 17.85 -17.08
CA PRO A 148 25.97 19.07 -16.75
C PRO A 148 25.26 20.36 -17.21
N GLU A 149 24.38 20.27 -18.21
CA GLU A 149 23.65 21.41 -18.81
C GLU A 149 22.70 22.13 -17.83
N THR A 150 22.31 21.44 -16.75
CA THR A 150 21.32 21.94 -15.76
C THR A 150 21.77 21.74 -14.32
N ASN A 151 22.97 21.20 -14.12
CA ASN A 151 23.56 20.90 -12.82
C ASN A 151 25.06 21.27 -12.86
N PRO A 152 25.45 22.40 -12.26
CA PRO A 152 24.74 23.13 -11.21
C PRO A 152 23.54 23.97 -11.68
N ARG A 153 22.54 24.11 -10.80
CA ARG A 153 21.42 25.04 -10.98
C ARG A 153 21.81 26.42 -10.48
N LEU A 154 21.75 27.41 -11.37
CA LEU A 154 22.03 28.81 -11.07
C LEU A 154 20.75 29.58 -10.72
N PHE A 155 20.83 30.38 -9.65
CA PHE A 155 19.80 31.33 -9.21
C PHE A 155 20.41 32.72 -9.10
N THR A 156 19.70 33.73 -9.62
CA THR A 156 20.01 35.14 -9.39
C THR A 156 19.05 35.67 -8.33
N LEU A 157 19.58 36.10 -7.19
CA LEU A 157 18.78 36.52 -6.03
C LEU A 157 19.19 37.93 -5.60
N PRO A 158 18.26 38.75 -5.05
CA PRO A 158 18.64 39.97 -4.34
C PRO A 158 19.67 39.69 -3.24
N ALA A 159 20.43 40.71 -2.83
CA ALA A 159 21.27 40.56 -1.65
C ALA A 159 20.40 40.35 -0.40
N GLY A 160 20.78 39.41 0.47
CA GLY A 160 20.03 39.07 1.68
C GLY A 160 20.28 37.64 2.16
N GLU A 161 19.50 37.22 3.16
CA GLU A 161 19.56 35.87 3.74
C GLU A 161 18.39 34.99 3.30
N TYR A 162 18.69 33.71 3.06
CA TYR A 162 17.75 32.74 2.49
C TYR A 162 17.75 31.40 3.21
N ASP A 163 16.60 30.72 3.21
CA ASP A 163 16.52 29.30 3.50
C ASP A 163 16.45 28.53 2.17
N VAL A 164 17.26 27.49 2.03
CA VAL A 164 17.37 26.66 0.84
C VAL A 164 17.05 25.21 1.19
N THR A 165 16.00 24.66 0.57
CA THR A 165 15.60 23.26 0.72
C THR A 165 15.84 22.52 -0.58
N ILE A 166 16.53 21.38 -0.51
CA ILE A 166 16.90 20.55 -1.65
C ILE A 166 16.41 19.14 -1.40
N ARG A 167 15.56 18.62 -2.29
CA ARG A 167 14.95 17.29 -2.18
C ARG A 167 15.33 16.41 -3.36
N GLY A 168 16.02 15.30 -3.10
CA GLY A 168 16.31 14.26 -4.08
C GLY A 168 15.04 13.58 -4.59
N LEU A 169 14.94 13.40 -5.91
CA LEU A 169 13.74 12.89 -6.56
C LEU A 169 13.84 11.41 -6.96
N ARG A 170 15.05 10.81 -6.91
CA ARG A 170 15.32 9.45 -7.40
C ARG A 170 15.67 8.41 -6.34
N PHE A 171 15.78 8.81 -5.09
CA PHE A 171 16.08 7.91 -3.96
C PHE A 171 15.09 8.11 -2.83
N THR A 172 14.87 7.04 -2.07
CA THR A 172 13.91 7.01 -0.95
C THR A 172 14.61 7.21 0.40
N GLY A 173 13.89 7.73 1.40
CA GLY A 173 14.44 8.01 2.74
C GLY A 173 14.67 9.49 3.01
N ASP A 174 15.77 9.82 3.69
CA ASP A 174 16.12 11.20 4.08
C ASP A 174 16.68 12.01 2.91
N ALA A 175 15.87 12.15 1.86
CA ALA A 175 16.25 12.77 0.60
C ALA A 175 16.23 14.31 0.65
N GLU A 176 16.01 14.93 1.81
CA GLU A 176 15.95 16.39 1.95
C GLU A 176 17.19 16.94 2.65
N ARG A 177 17.69 18.08 2.19
CA ARG A 177 18.73 18.88 2.83
C ARG A 177 18.23 20.30 2.94
N ARG A 178 18.28 20.85 4.16
CA ARG A 178 17.89 22.24 4.43
C ARG A 178 19.09 23.03 4.91
N PHE A 179 19.33 24.17 4.29
CA PHE A 179 20.36 25.14 4.66
C PHE A 179 19.66 26.43 5.05
N GLU A 180 19.88 26.86 6.29
CA GLU A 180 19.25 28.04 6.86
C GLU A 180 20.24 29.21 6.89
N GLY A 181 19.76 30.43 6.64
CA GLY A 181 20.59 31.65 6.72
C GLY A 181 21.71 31.71 5.67
N VAL A 182 21.44 31.23 4.46
CA VAL A 182 22.35 31.36 3.32
C VAL A 182 22.40 32.82 2.88
N GLU A 183 23.53 33.48 3.14
CA GLU A 183 23.74 34.89 2.81
C GLU A 183 24.22 35.05 1.36
N ILE A 184 23.58 35.96 0.62
CA ILE A 184 23.90 36.31 -0.76
C ILE A 184 24.27 37.78 -0.82
N PHE A 185 25.48 38.08 -1.33
CA PHE A 185 25.98 39.43 -1.51
C PHE A 185 25.82 39.91 -2.96
N ALA A 186 25.56 41.21 -3.13
CA ALA A 186 25.40 41.81 -4.45
C ALA A 186 26.70 41.68 -5.28
N GLY A 187 26.58 41.18 -6.50
CA GLY A 187 27.72 41.00 -7.41
C GLY A 187 28.60 39.78 -7.12
N GLU A 188 28.37 39.06 -6.02
CA GLU A 188 29.12 37.86 -5.68
C GLU A 188 28.45 36.58 -6.19
N SER A 189 29.22 35.50 -6.29
CA SER A 189 28.71 34.16 -6.60
C SER A 189 29.06 33.19 -5.48
N LEU A 190 28.03 32.58 -4.90
CA LEU A 190 28.16 31.52 -3.90
C LEU A 190 27.91 30.16 -4.56
N GLU A 191 28.89 29.26 -4.47
CA GLU A 191 28.75 27.87 -4.91
C GLU A 191 28.47 26.94 -3.73
N ARG A 192 27.51 26.04 -3.91
CA ARG A 192 27.18 24.98 -2.95
C ARG A 192 27.14 23.64 -3.69
N VAL A 193 27.97 22.70 -3.25
CA VAL A 193 27.89 21.31 -3.66
C VAL A 193 27.16 20.53 -2.56
N VAL A 194 26.10 19.84 -2.94
CA VAL A 194 25.26 19.06 -2.01
C VAL A 194 25.29 17.60 -2.42
N GLU A 195 25.77 16.77 -1.51
CA GLU A 195 25.95 15.34 -1.73
C GLU A 195 24.87 14.52 -1.05
N PHE A 196 24.33 13.57 -1.81
CA PHE A 196 23.39 12.55 -1.38
C PHE A 196 24.09 11.19 -1.40
N ASN A 197 24.67 10.82 -0.27
CA ASN A 197 25.20 9.47 -0.07
C ASN A 197 24.06 8.46 -0.10
N THR A 198 24.02 7.58 -1.09
CA THR A 198 23.01 6.52 -1.21
C THR A 198 23.65 5.14 -1.29
N GLY A 199 22.96 4.13 -0.78
CA GLY A 199 23.32 2.72 -0.92
C GLY A 199 22.12 1.89 -1.37
N LYS A 200 22.39 0.64 -1.73
CA LYS A 200 21.40 -0.33 -2.19
C LYS A 200 21.11 -1.36 -1.10
N LEU A 201 19.82 -1.60 -0.85
CA LEU A 201 19.37 -2.71 -0.01
C LEU A 201 18.59 -3.70 -0.87
N SER A 202 19.00 -4.97 -0.82
CA SER A 202 18.34 -6.09 -1.48
C SER A 202 17.78 -7.05 -0.43
N VAL A 203 16.46 -7.29 -0.46
CA VAL A 203 15.80 -8.20 0.47
C VAL A 203 15.17 -9.35 -0.30
N LYS A 204 15.82 -10.52 -0.25
CA LYS A 204 15.32 -11.77 -0.81
C LYS A 204 14.39 -12.45 0.17
N VAL A 205 13.26 -12.95 -0.32
CA VAL A 205 12.29 -13.68 0.52
C VAL A 205 12.10 -15.08 -0.01
N VAL A 206 12.24 -16.07 0.86
CA VAL A 206 12.11 -17.50 0.54
C VAL A 206 11.04 -18.13 1.43
N VAL A 207 10.18 -18.98 0.88
CA VAL A 207 9.19 -19.79 1.61
C VAL A 207 9.37 -21.25 1.17
N ASN A 208 9.68 -22.15 2.11
CA ASN A 208 9.98 -23.55 1.85
C ASN A 208 10.96 -23.73 0.67
N ASP A 209 12.12 -23.08 0.77
CA ASP A 209 13.21 -23.10 -0.22
C ASP A 209 12.87 -22.57 -1.63
N LYS A 210 11.71 -21.92 -1.80
CA LYS A 210 11.27 -21.29 -3.07
C LYS A 210 11.05 -19.79 -2.88
N LEU A 211 11.16 -19.00 -3.96
CA LEU A 211 10.91 -17.56 -3.90
C LEU A 211 9.50 -17.25 -3.38
N GLY A 212 9.43 -16.36 -2.40
CA GLY A 212 8.23 -16.03 -1.64
C GLY A 212 7.54 -14.73 -2.06
N ASP A 213 6.22 -14.72 -1.97
CA ASP A 213 5.39 -13.53 -2.14
C ASP A 213 5.14 -12.84 -0.77
N ALA A 214 5.73 -11.66 -0.59
CA ALA A 214 5.71 -10.93 0.68
C ALA A 214 5.73 -9.41 0.49
N ALA A 215 5.14 -8.69 1.43
CA ALA A 215 5.39 -7.26 1.58
C ALA A 215 6.70 -7.05 2.35
N VAL A 216 7.54 -6.15 1.87
CA VAL A 216 8.82 -5.74 2.49
C VAL A 216 8.75 -4.24 2.75
N ARG A 217 8.78 -3.86 4.02
CA ARG A 217 8.73 -2.46 4.46
C ARG A 217 10.07 -2.07 5.07
N VAL A 218 10.53 -0.89 4.71
CA VAL A 218 11.72 -0.26 5.26
C VAL A 218 11.27 0.94 6.09
N THR A 219 11.78 1.02 7.31
CA THR A 219 11.54 2.12 8.26
C THR A 219 12.87 2.64 8.77
N ARG A 220 12.93 3.91 9.17
CA ARG A 220 14.12 4.46 9.83
C ARG A 220 14.26 3.81 11.21
N SER A 221 15.46 3.35 11.54
CA SER A 221 15.73 2.78 12.86
C SER A 221 15.71 3.90 13.91
N GLY A 222 15.04 3.66 15.05
CA GLY A 222 14.85 4.66 16.10
C GLY A 222 13.42 5.20 16.13
N ASP A 223 13.08 6.13 15.23
CA ASP A 223 11.76 6.78 15.21
C ASP A 223 10.66 5.93 14.53
N GLY A 224 11.04 4.90 13.76
CA GLY A 224 10.11 4.01 13.08
C GLY A 224 9.35 4.65 11.90
N SER A 225 9.79 5.82 11.43
CA SER A 225 9.19 6.50 10.29
C SER A 225 9.25 5.63 9.03
N ALA A 226 8.17 5.59 8.26
CA ALA A 226 8.09 4.83 7.03
C ALA A 226 8.99 5.43 5.95
N VAL A 227 9.80 4.59 5.30
CA VAL A 227 10.77 5.02 4.27
C VAL A 227 10.38 4.50 2.89
N ALA A 228 10.13 3.20 2.78
CA ALA A 228 9.77 2.57 1.51
C ALA A 228 9.01 1.25 1.74
N GLU A 229 8.22 0.84 0.76
CA GLU A 229 7.57 -0.48 0.75
C GLU A 229 7.65 -1.06 -0.66
N ARG A 230 7.99 -2.34 -0.77
CA ARG A 230 7.94 -3.11 -2.01
C ARG A 230 7.35 -4.48 -1.74
N ARG A 231 7.00 -5.19 -2.80
CA ARG A 231 6.51 -6.57 -2.74
C ARG A 231 7.48 -7.49 -3.47
N THR A 232 7.82 -8.61 -2.85
CA THR A 232 8.47 -9.71 -3.54
C THR A 232 7.45 -10.63 -4.18
N TYR A 233 7.83 -11.31 -5.25
CA TYR A 233 6.99 -12.32 -5.90
C TYR A 233 7.70 -13.68 -5.93
N THR A 234 7.00 -14.69 -6.45
CA THR A 234 7.55 -16.04 -6.63
C THR A 234 8.43 -16.17 -7.88
N SER A 235 8.74 -15.05 -8.56
CA SER A 235 9.64 -14.98 -9.72
C SER A 235 10.91 -14.21 -9.36
N SER A 236 12.02 -14.56 -10.00
CA SER A 236 13.32 -13.90 -9.80
C SER A 236 13.37 -12.46 -10.33
N GLN A 237 12.44 -12.06 -11.21
CA GLN A 237 12.38 -10.70 -11.74
C GLN A 237 12.01 -9.64 -10.68
N HIS A 238 11.29 -10.05 -9.63
CA HIS A 238 10.82 -9.16 -8.58
C HIS A 238 11.13 -9.70 -7.18
N ASN A 239 12.11 -10.60 -7.06
CA ASN A 239 12.61 -11.12 -5.80
C ASN A 239 14.11 -11.39 -6.00
N PRO A 240 14.99 -10.56 -5.43
CA PRO A 240 14.79 -9.71 -4.25
C PRO A 240 14.02 -8.39 -4.47
N ALA A 241 13.49 -7.84 -3.39
CA ALA A 241 13.03 -6.45 -3.34
C ALA A 241 14.23 -5.51 -3.23
N LEU A 242 14.42 -4.67 -4.25
CA LEU A 242 15.55 -3.74 -4.36
C LEU A 242 15.14 -2.33 -3.94
N PHE A 243 15.93 -1.70 -3.08
CA PHE A 243 15.75 -0.35 -2.60
C PHE A 243 17.03 0.46 -2.80
N GLU A 244 16.87 1.72 -3.19
CA GLU A 244 17.95 2.71 -3.15
C GLU A 244 17.60 3.72 -2.05
N LEU A 245 18.43 3.72 -1.01
CA LEU A 245 18.21 4.42 0.24
C LEU A 245 19.35 5.40 0.47
N THR A 246 19.05 6.50 1.15
CA THR A 246 20.10 7.36 1.70
C THR A 246 20.95 6.60 2.72
N ALA A 247 22.18 7.04 2.94
CA ALA A 247 23.04 6.44 3.94
C ALA A 247 22.44 6.62 5.34
N GLY A 248 22.41 5.56 6.14
CA GLY A 248 21.77 5.58 7.44
C GLY A 248 21.45 4.19 7.98
N THR A 249 20.68 4.14 9.06
CA THR A 249 20.31 2.90 9.74
C THR A 249 18.81 2.66 9.64
N TYR A 250 18.42 1.46 9.21
CA TYR A 250 17.05 1.10 8.89
C TYR A 250 16.62 -0.20 9.57
N ASP A 251 15.32 -0.31 9.82
CA ASP A 251 14.68 -1.57 10.17
C ASP A 251 13.81 -2.04 9.00
N VAL A 252 13.86 -3.34 8.72
CA VAL A 252 13.10 -3.98 7.64
C VAL A 252 12.10 -4.94 8.24
N SER A 253 10.83 -4.83 7.85
CA SER A 253 9.81 -5.82 8.18
C SER A 253 9.37 -6.56 6.91
N VAL A 254 9.20 -7.88 7.03
CA VAL A 254 8.79 -8.76 5.93
C VAL A 254 7.56 -9.53 6.35
N LYS A 255 6.49 -9.49 5.56
CA LYS A 255 5.25 -10.21 5.84
C LYS A 255 4.77 -11.01 4.61
N PRO A 256 4.73 -12.35 4.67
CA PRO A 256 4.17 -13.18 3.61
C PRO A 256 2.70 -12.84 3.33
N LEU A 257 2.32 -12.80 2.06
CA LEU A 257 0.96 -12.42 1.65
C LEU A 257 0.05 -13.61 1.34
N LYS A 258 0.62 -14.77 1.02
CA LYS A 258 -0.15 -16.00 0.71
C LYS A 258 -0.32 -16.95 1.89
N SER A 259 0.48 -16.80 2.94
CA SER A 259 0.45 -17.65 4.13
C SER A 259 -0.46 -17.02 5.18
N LYS A 260 -1.63 -17.61 5.41
CA LYS A 260 -2.55 -17.12 6.45
C LYS A 260 -1.96 -17.41 7.82
N GLY A 261 -2.07 -16.45 8.74
CA GLY A 261 -1.46 -16.57 10.07
C GLY A 261 0.06 -16.35 10.11
N SER A 262 0.70 -16.01 8.98
CA SER A 262 2.12 -15.69 8.97
C SER A 262 2.46 -14.48 9.85
N VAL A 263 3.55 -14.62 10.58
CA VAL A 263 4.09 -13.60 11.48
C VAL A 263 5.08 -12.74 10.69
N GLU A 264 5.01 -11.43 10.89
CA GLU A 264 5.99 -10.52 10.30
C GLU A 264 7.37 -10.74 10.95
N LYS A 265 8.41 -10.96 10.14
CA LYS A 265 9.79 -10.98 10.61
C LYS A 265 10.42 -9.61 10.47
N ARG A 266 11.17 -9.18 11.49
CA ARG A 266 11.87 -7.90 11.52
C ARG A 266 13.39 -8.11 11.54
N LEU A 267 14.08 -7.40 10.67
CA LEU A 267 15.53 -7.20 10.71
C LEU A 267 15.78 -5.79 11.22
N ALA A 268 16.45 -5.66 12.36
CA ALA A 268 16.71 -4.35 12.97
C ALA A 268 18.14 -3.88 12.68
N LYS A 269 18.32 -2.56 12.67
CA LYS A 269 19.63 -1.88 12.61
C LYS A 269 20.49 -2.30 11.41
N ILE A 270 19.89 -2.32 10.23
CA ILE A 270 20.62 -2.48 8.97
C ILE A 270 21.25 -1.13 8.63
N GLU A 271 22.58 -1.07 8.66
CA GLU A 271 23.34 0.10 8.21
C GLU A 271 23.53 0.02 6.69
N ILE A 272 23.34 1.17 6.03
CA ILE A 272 23.55 1.37 4.60
C ILE A 272 24.52 2.56 4.47
N GLY A 273 25.71 2.32 3.92
CA GLY A 273 26.71 3.33 3.60
C GLY A 273 26.59 3.90 2.18
N ALA A 274 27.38 4.93 1.89
CA ALA A 274 27.50 5.51 0.55
C ALA A 274 28.06 4.48 -0.45
N GLY A 275 27.39 4.29 -1.58
CA GLY A 275 27.75 3.31 -2.61
C GLY A 275 27.65 1.84 -2.17
N GLU A 276 27.26 1.55 -0.92
CA GLU A 276 27.23 0.20 -0.39
C GLU A 276 26.07 -0.60 -1.00
N ALA A 277 26.28 -1.91 -1.23
CA ALA A 277 25.22 -2.84 -1.57
C ALA A 277 25.06 -3.89 -0.46
N VAL A 278 23.94 -3.81 0.25
CA VAL A 278 23.62 -4.70 1.37
C VAL A 278 22.55 -5.70 0.94
N GLU A 279 22.85 -6.98 1.11
CA GLU A 279 21.91 -8.08 0.81
C GLU A 279 21.42 -8.74 2.10
N ARG A 280 20.13 -9.05 2.14
CA ARG A 280 19.48 -9.79 3.24
C ARG A 280 18.55 -10.85 2.66
N GLU A 281 18.53 -12.02 3.29
CA GLU A 281 17.57 -13.08 2.98
C GLU A 281 16.66 -13.32 4.20
N VAL A 282 15.36 -13.40 3.97
CA VAL A 282 14.35 -13.75 4.97
C VAL A 282 13.61 -15.00 4.53
N SER A 283 13.79 -16.07 5.31
CA SER A 283 13.22 -17.39 5.00
C SER A 283 12.06 -17.73 5.93
N TYR A 284 11.00 -18.28 5.37
CA TYR A 284 9.81 -18.79 6.07
C TYR A 284 9.67 -20.29 5.83
N GLY A 285 9.39 -21.02 6.91
CA GLY A 285 8.90 -22.40 6.83
C GLY A 285 7.39 -22.40 7.01
N THR A 286 6.67 -23.15 6.18
CA THR A 286 5.23 -23.37 6.32
C THR A 286 4.89 -24.84 6.18
N GLY A 287 3.97 -25.32 7.01
CA GLY A 287 3.42 -26.67 6.96
C GLY A 287 1.96 -26.64 6.51
N LYS A 288 1.45 -27.79 6.07
CA LYS A 288 0.06 -27.94 5.63
C LYS A 288 -0.77 -28.64 6.70
N LEU A 289 -1.82 -27.98 7.18
CA LEU A 289 -2.83 -28.57 8.05
C LEU A 289 -4.10 -28.86 7.26
N SER A 290 -4.56 -30.10 7.27
CA SER A 290 -5.78 -30.57 6.61
C SER A 290 -6.79 -31.06 7.65
N VAL A 291 -7.99 -30.49 7.65
CA VAL A 291 -9.06 -30.87 8.60
C VAL A 291 -10.25 -31.43 7.83
N LYS A 292 -10.48 -32.74 7.95
CA LYS A 292 -11.61 -33.45 7.35
C LYS A 292 -12.75 -33.52 8.36
N VAL A 293 -13.96 -33.20 7.92
CA VAL A 293 -15.16 -33.29 8.77
C VAL A 293 -16.23 -34.10 8.08
N THR A 294 -16.76 -35.11 8.77
CA THR A 294 -17.88 -35.91 8.29
C THR A 294 -19.03 -35.90 9.29
N ARG A 295 -20.23 -36.26 8.83
CA ARG A 295 -21.40 -36.55 9.66
C ARG A 295 -21.96 -37.90 9.22
N ASN A 296 -22.04 -38.84 10.15
CA ASN A 296 -22.46 -40.23 9.88
C ASN A 296 -21.71 -40.85 8.68
N GLY A 297 -20.42 -40.54 8.52
CA GLY A 297 -19.56 -41.04 7.44
C GLY A 297 -19.54 -40.21 6.15
N GLU A 298 -20.49 -39.30 5.95
CA GLU A 298 -20.55 -38.43 4.76
C GLU A 298 -19.89 -37.07 5.01
N LEU A 299 -19.39 -36.40 3.97
CA LEU A 299 -18.77 -35.08 4.13
C LEU A 299 -19.79 -34.07 4.68
N SER A 300 -19.40 -33.28 5.68
CA SER A 300 -20.31 -32.39 6.40
C SER A 300 -19.77 -30.96 6.49
N ASP A 301 -20.70 -30.03 6.59
CA ASP A 301 -20.44 -28.61 6.77
C ASP A 301 -20.13 -28.25 8.23
N ALA A 302 -18.95 -27.69 8.45
CA ALA A 302 -18.49 -27.26 9.76
C ALA A 302 -17.55 -26.06 9.65
N ARG A 303 -17.53 -25.22 10.69
CA ARG A 303 -16.51 -24.20 10.89
C ARG A 303 -15.27 -24.85 11.51
N VAL A 304 -14.10 -24.49 11.00
CA VAL A 304 -12.80 -24.92 11.54
C VAL A 304 -12.05 -23.68 11.99
N LEU A 305 -11.68 -23.64 13.26
CA LEU A 305 -10.91 -22.57 13.89
C LEU A 305 -9.55 -23.12 14.30
N VAL A 306 -8.47 -22.42 13.93
CA VAL A 306 -7.10 -22.80 14.25
C VAL A 306 -6.49 -21.74 15.16
N TYR A 307 -5.96 -22.17 16.28
CA TYR A 307 -5.32 -21.38 17.32
C TYR A 307 -3.84 -21.75 17.40
N GLN A 308 -3.00 -20.80 17.80
CA GLN A 308 -1.65 -21.16 18.25
C GLN A 308 -1.78 -21.98 19.54
N ALA A 309 -1.00 -23.06 19.68
CA ALA A 309 -1.14 -23.96 20.83
C ALA A 309 -1.04 -23.18 22.16
N GLY A 310 -2.01 -23.41 23.06
CA GLY A 310 -2.09 -22.73 24.35
C GLY A 310 -2.52 -21.26 24.30
N SER A 311 -3.03 -20.78 23.17
CA SER A 311 -3.54 -19.41 22.99
C SER A 311 -5.02 -19.42 22.62
N ASP A 312 -5.77 -18.43 23.13
CA ASP A 312 -7.18 -18.23 22.77
C ASP A 312 -7.36 -17.39 21.49
N LYS A 313 -6.26 -16.95 20.86
CA LYS A 313 -6.31 -16.15 19.63
C LYS A 313 -6.25 -17.04 18.39
N ALA A 314 -7.36 -17.08 17.65
CA ALA A 314 -7.40 -17.77 16.36
C ALA A 314 -6.44 -17.11 15.34
N VAL A 315 -5.59 -17.92 14.72
CA VAL A 315 -4.63 -17.53 13.68
C VAL A 315 -5.12 -17.83 12.27
N ALA A 316 -6.06 -18.77 12.13
CA ALA A 316 -6.75 -19.06 10.88
C ALA A 316 -8.17 -19.60 11.14
N GLN A 317 -9.04 -19.44 10.14
CA GLN A 317 -10.39 -20.02 10.15
C GLN A 317 -10.83 -20.43 8.75
N GLY A 318 -11.70 -21.42 8.68
CA GLY A 318 -12.23 -21.97 7.45
C GLY A 318 -13.55 -22.69 7.66
N ARG A 319 -14.08 -23.20 6.56
CA ARG A 319 -15.32 -23.97 6.54
C ARG A 319 -15.11 -25.22 5.70
N THR A 320 -15.45 -26.39 6.22
CA THR A 320 -15.65 -27.59 5.41
C THR A 320 -17.04 -27.52 4.80
N TYR A 321 -17.21 -28.12 3.63
CA TYR A 321 -18.52 -28.27 3.00
C TYR A 321 -18.80 -29.76 2.76
N ALA A 322 -20.05 -30.09 2.48
CA ALA A 322 -20.47 -31.43 2.05
C ALA A 322 -20.01 -31.77 0.61
N ASN A 323 -18.75 -31.50 0.27
CA ASN A 323 -18.14 -31.85 -1.02
C ASN A 323 -16.61 -31.99 -0.90
N ALA A 324 -16.05 -32.84 -1.76
CA ALA A 324 -14.62 -33.15 -1.75
C ALA A 324 -13.71 -31.97 -2.14
N LYS A 325 -14.23 -30.93 -2.79
CA LYS A 325 -13.45 -29.75 -3.19
C LYS A 325 -13.00 -28.91 -1.99
N ASN A 326 -13.77 -28.89 -0.92
CA ASN A 326 -13.51 -28.04 0.25
C ASN A 326 -13.41 -28.83 1.56
N ASN A 327 -13.42 -30.16 1.48
CA ASN A 327 -13.35 -31.06 2.62
C ASN A 327 -12.45 -32.26 2.26
N PRO A 328 -11.21 -32.32 2.79
CA PRO A 328 -10.71 -31.57 3.94
C PRO A 328 -10.45 -30.08 3.67
N LYS A 329 -10.66 -29.26 4.70
CA LYS A 329 -10.26 -27.86 4.70
C LYS A 329 -8.76 -27.75 4.95
N GLN A 330 -8.04 -27.11 4.02
CA GLN A 330 -6.59 -26.98 4.07
C GLN A 330 -6.16 -25.58 4.53
N PHE A 331 -5.10 -25.52 5.33
CA PHE A 331 -4.46 -24.32 5.83
C PHE A 331 -2.95 -24.42 5.61
N MET A 332 -2.34 -23.37 5.05
CA MET A 332 -0.88 -23.19 5.01
C MET A 332 -0.52 -22.24 6.14
N LEU A 333 0.19 -22.75 7.16
CA LEU A 333 0.54 -22.04 8.39
C LEU A 333 2.04 -22.09 8.59
N GLU A 334 2.59 -21.18 9.38
CA GLU A 334 4.01 -21.24 9.77
C GLU A 334 4.30 -22.50 10.60
N LEU A 335 5.56 -22.91 10.64
CA LEU A 335 5.97 -24.04 11.48
C LEU A 335 5.72 -23.73 12.95
N GLY A 336 5.21 -24.70 13.69
CA GLY A 336 4.82 -24.52 15.07
C GLY A 336 3.76 -25.50 15.52
N SER A 337 3.25 -25.29 16.73
CA SER A 337 2.20 -26.11 17.33
C SER A 337 0.88 -25.35 17.37
N TYR A 338 -0.22 -26.04 17.06
CA TYR A 338 -1.55 -25.46 16.89
C TYR A 338 -2.64 -26.30 17.57
N ASP A 339 -3.68 -25.61 18.02
CA ASP A 339 -4.93 -26.24 18.46
C ASP A 339 -6.02 -26.00 17.41
N VAL A 340 -6.85 -27.01 17.14
CA VAL A 340 -7.93 -26.93 16.15
C VAL A 340 -9.25 -27.23 16.81
N VAL A 341 -10.22 -26.33 16.64
CA VAL A 341 -11.60 -26.53 17.07
C VAL A 341 -12.49 -26.67 15.86
N VAL A 342 -13.36 -27.68 15.88
CA VAL A 342 -14.38 -27.90 14.84
C VAL A 342 -15.76 -27.68 15.43
N ASP A 343 -16.59 -26.90 14.72
CA ASP A 343 -17.93 -26.52 15.13
C ASP A 343 -18.92 -26.88 14.01
N SER A 344 -19.81 -27.84 14.25
CA SER A 344 -20.76 -28.29 13.23
C SER A 344 -21.78 -27.19 12.93
N LEU A 345 -22.06 -26.96 11.64
CA LEU A 345 -23.07 -25.99 11.22
C LEU A 345 -24.41 -26.64 10.84
N GLU A 346 -24.49 -27.97 10.92
CA GLU A 346 -25.67 -28.74 10.51
C GLU A 346 -26.38 -29.42 11.69
N ILE A 347 -25.69 -29.62 12.81
CA ILE A 347 -26.17 -30.42 13.94
C ILE A 347 -26.36 -29.51 15.15
N ASN A 348 -27.60 -29.40 15.60
CA ASN A 348 -27.93 -28.59 16.76
C ASN A 348 -27.44 -29.28 18.04
N GLY A 349 -26.77 -28.53 18.92
CA GLY A 349 -26.20 -29.06 20.17
C GLY A 349 -24.99 -29.99 19.96
N ALA A 350 -24.34 -29.95 18.79
CA ALA A 350 -23.13 -30.73 18.58
C ALA A 350 -22.00 -30.32 19.54
N PRO A 351 -21.18 -31.27 20.02
CA PRO A 351 -19.97 -30.94 20.74
C PRO A 351 -19.00 -30.17 19.83
N GLN A 352 -18.07 -29.42 20.44
CA GLN A 352 -17.00 -28.72 19.73
C GLN A 352 -15.66 -29.40 20.01
N PRO A 353 -15.32 -30.49 19.28
CA PRO A 353 -14.06 -31.19 19.49
C PRO A 353 -12.87 -30.25 19.28
N ARG A 354 -11.90 -30.36 20.19
CA ARG A 354 -10.61 -29.67 20.15
C ARG A 354 -9.50 -30.69 19.99
N PHE A 355 -8.66 -30.50 18.98
CA PHE A 355 -7.42 -31.22 18.77
C PHE A 355 -6.28 -30.32 19.23
N GLU A 356 -5.49 -30.77 20.20
CA GLU A 356 -4.45 -29.94 20.82
C GLU A 356 -3.05 -30.35 20.34
N ASN A 357 -2.13 -29.38 20.35
CA ASN A 357 -0.70 -29.58 20.09
C ASN A 357 -0.37 -30.26 18.75
N ILE A 358 -1.03 -29.86 17.68
CA ILE A 358 -0.73 -30.33 16.32
C ILE A 358 0.54 -29.63 15.83
N GLU A 359 1.62 -30.39 15.73
CA GLU A 359 2.90 -29.90 15.21
C GLU A 359 2.89 -29.83 13.67
N LEU A 360 3.38 -28.71 13.14
CA LEU A 360 3.63 -28.51 11.71
C LEU A 360 5.13 -28.32 11.47
N ASP A 361 5.69 -29.17 10.62
CA ASP A 361 7.04 -29.07 10.09
C ASP A 361 7.06 -28.72 8.58
N ALA A 362 8.24 -28.45 8.03
CA ALA A 362 8.40 -27.95 6.65
C ALA A 362 8.03 -28.97 5.55
N ARG A 363 7.85 -30.25 5.88
CA ARG A 363 7.68 -31.34 4.92
C ARG A 363 6.47 -32.24 5.20
N SER A 364 5.80 -32.09 6.34
CA SER A 364 4.63 -32.89 6.71
C SER A 364 3.30 -32.19 6.41
N GLU A 365 2.32 -33.00 6.02
CA GLU A 365 0.90 -32.63 6.04
C GLU A 365 0.28 -33.23 7.30
N ALA A 366 -0.04 -32.39 8.28
CA ALA A 366 -0.81 -32.83 9.44
C ALA A 366 -2.29 -32.94 9.04
N THR A 367 -2.87 -34.14 9.18
CA THR A 367 -4.27 -34.36 8.87
C THR A 367 -5.04 -34.70 10.13
N GLN A 368 -6.09 -33.91 10.41
CA GLN A 368 -7.06 -34.18 11.46
C GLN A 368 -8.39 -34.55 10.84
N ALA A 369 -9.10 -35.50 11.44
CA ALA A 369 -10.42 -35.91 10.99
C ALA A 369 -11.38 -36.00 12.16
N HIS A 370 -12.58 -35.48 11.99
CA HIS A 370 -13.67 -35.67 12.94
C HIS A 370 -14.94 -36.13 12.24
N ASN A 371 -15.57 -37.18 12.77
CA ASN A 371 -16.90 -37.60 12.35
C ASN A 371 -17.91 -37.24 13.44
N PHE A 372 -18.83 -36.33 13.13
CA PHE A 372 -19.98 -36.09 13.97
C PHE A 372 -21.00 -37.20 13.82
N GLU A 373 -21.56 -37.62 14.95
CA GLU A 373 -22.73 -38.48 14.98
C GLU A 373 -24.00 -37.64 15.09
N SER A 374 -25.07 -38.05 14.43
CA SER A 374 -26.35 -37.35 14.50
C SER A 374 -27.53 -38.25 14.16
N GLY A 375 -28.71 -37.90 14.68
CA GLY A 375 -30.00 -38.39 14.22
C GLY A 375 -30.86 -37.26 13.65
N SER A 376 -31.94 -37.63 12.95
CA SER A 376 -32.95 -36.70 12.44
C SER A 376 -34.24 -36.84 13.23
N LEU A 377 -34.84 -35.70 13.57
CA LEU A 377 -36.09 -35.61 14.33
C LEU A 377 -37.10 -34.77 13.56
N GLU A 378 -38.29 -35.31 13.32
CA GLU A 378 -39.43 -34.55 12.81
C GLU A 378 -40.47 -34.35 13.90
N LEU A 379 -40.76 -33.10 14.22
CA LEU A 379 -41.73 -32.71 15.25
C LEU A 379 -43.02 -32.19 14.63
N ALA A 380 -44.17 -32.71 15.06
CA ALA A 380 -45.48 -32.16 14.72
C ALA A 380 -46.31 -31.95 15.99
N ALA A 381 -47.11 -30.88 16.01
CA ALA A 381 -48.05 -30.59 17.09
C ALA A 381 -49.47 -30.89 16.61
N LEU A 382 -50.25 -31.54 17.46
CA LEU A 382 -51.65 -31.85 17.24
C LEU A 382 -52.50 -31.17 18.30
N PHE A 383 -53.69 -30.72 17.94
CA PHE A 383 -54.71 -30.25 18.89
C PHE A 383 -56.07 -30.76 18.43
N ASP A 384 -56.76 -31.48 19.30
CA ASP A 384 -57.95 -32.27 18.97
C ASP A 384 -57.69 -33.23 17.80
N GLY A 385 -56.48 -33.81 17.76
CA GLY A 385 -56.04 -34.74 16.71
C GLY A 385 -55.69 -34.10 15.36
N LEU A 386 -55.78 -32.78 15.21
CA LEU A 386 -55.48 -32.06 13.97
C LEU A 386 -54.12 -31.34 14.03
N PRO A 387 -53.33 -31.32 12.93
CA PRO A 387 -52.08 -30.56 12.89
C PRO A 387 -52.28 -29.06 13.12
N VAL A 388 -51.48 -28.48 14.01
CA VAL A 388 -51.53 -27.06 14.35
C VAL A 388 -50.17 -26.37 14.30
N ASP A 389 -50.20 -25.04 14.16
CA ASP A 389 -49.00 -24.21 14.26
C ASP A 389 -48.53 -24.13 15.71
N ALA A 390 -47.25 -24.43 15.92
CA ALA A 390 -46.65 -24.50 17.24
C ALA A 390 -45.18 -24.06 17.23
N ILE A 391 -44.69 -23.60 18.37
CA ILE A 391 -43.28 -23.36 18.63
C ILE A 391 -42.74 -24.52 19.47
N PHE A 392 -41.68 -25.14 18.98
CA PHE A 392 -40.92 -26.19 19.65
C PHE A 392 -39.66 -25.61 20.30
N SER A 393 -39.34 -26.09 21.49
CA SER A 393 -38.07 -25.89 22.17
C SER A 393 -37.54 -27.25 22.63
N VAL A 394 -36.36 -27.65 22.15
CA VAL A 394 -35.75 -28.95 22.45
C VAL A 394 -34.53 -28.72 23.33
N ALA A 395 -34.48 -29.38 24.48
CA ALA A 395 -33.38 -29.36 25.43
C ALA A 395 -32.92 -30.79 25.73
N ALA A 396 -31.62 -30.98 25.99
CA ALA A 396 -31.13 -32.25 26.54
C ALA A 396 -31.73 -32.47 27.93
N VAL A 397 -32.12 -33.70 28.28
CA VAL A 397 -32.75 -33.98 29.60
C VAL A 397 -31.80 -33.68 30.76
N ASP A 398 -30.51 -33.92 30.57
CA ASP A 398 -29.47 -33.70 31.57
C ASP A 398 -28.83 -32.29 31.50
N GLY A 399 -29.39 -31.40 30.67
CA GLY A 399 -28.87 -30.04 30.41
C GLY A 399 -29.93 -28.95 30.58
N GLY A 400 -29.49 -27.69 30.69
CA GLY A 400 -30.37 -26.55 30.95
C GLY A 400 -30.91 -25.85 29.70
N ALA A 401 -30.03 -25.33 28.85
CA ALA A 401 -30.43 -24.48 27.72
C ALA A 401 -30.98 -25.31 26.53
N PRO A 402 -31.99 -24.80 25.80
CA PRO A 402 -32.45 -25.43 24.56
C PRO A 402 -31.32 -25.50 23.53
N VAL A 403 -31.15 -26.68 22.93
CA VAL A 403 -30.17 -26.92 21.85
C VAL A 403 -30.77 -26.62 20.48
N ALA A 404 -32.09 -26.67 20.34
CA ALA A 404 -32.80 -26.36 19.11
C ALA A 404 -34.17 -25.75 19.41
N SER A 405 -34.67 -24.92 18.49
CA SER A 405 -36.05 -24.42 18.52
C SER A 405 -36.58 -24.21 17.11
N GLY A 406 -37.89 -24.09 16.97
CA GLY A 406 -38.48 -23.79 15.67
C GLY A 406 -39.99 -23.69 15.69
N ARG A 407 -40.54 -22.95 14.74
CA ARG A 407 -41.98 -22.88 14.49
C ARG A 407 -42.40 -23.84 13.38
N SER A 408 -43.54 -24.49 13.58
CA SER A 408 -44.04 -25.57 12.72
C SER A 408 -44.83 -25.07 11.50
N TYR A 409 -45.52 -23.92 11.59
CA TYR A 409 -46.43 -23.41 10.57
C TYR A 409 -47.48 -24.46 10.13
N ALA A 410 -48.01 -25.19 11.10
CA ALA A 410 -48.96 -26.30 10.93
C ALA A 410 -48.43 -27.47 10.08
N ARG A 411 -47.11 -27.65 10.03
CA ARG A 411 -46.40 -28.76 9.37
C ARG A 411 -45.42 -29.42 10.33
N SER A 412 -44.79 -30.51 9.91
CA SER A 412 -43.67 -31.07 10.66
C SER A 412 -42.45 -30.14 10.59
N LYS A 413 -41.67 -30.10 11.67
CA LYS A 413 -40.40 -29.39 11.77
C LYS A 413 -39.27 -30.41 11.87
N ALA A 414 -38.42 -30.46 10.84
CA ALA A 414 -37.23 -31.29 10.84
C ALA A 414 -36.09 -30.59 11.60
N LEU A 415 -35.37 -31.38 12.40
CA LEU A 415 -34.18 -31.01 13.15
C LEU A 415 -33.13 -32.12 13.00
N ILE A 416 -31.86 -31.73 13.01
CA ILE A 416 -30.73 -32.65 13.12
C ILE A 416 -30.08 -32.37 14.47
N LEU A 417 -29.94 -33.41 15.27
CA LEU A 417 -29.47 -33.34 16.66
C LEU A 417 -28.35 -34.36 16.86
N ALA A 418 -27.45 -34.07 17.79
CA ALA A 418 -26.53 -35.08 18.29
C ALA A 418 -27.30 -36.26 18.93
N PRO A 419 -26.72 -37.46 19.04
CA PRO A 419 -27.33 -38.55 19.79
C PRO A 419 -27.47 -38.17 21.26
N GLY A 420 -28.58 -38.55 21.88
CA GLY A 420 -28.84 -38.23 23.27
C GLY A 420 -30.31 -38.32 23.68
N ARG A 421 -30.57 -38.03 24.94
CA ARG A 421 -31.92 -37.96 25.51
C ARG A 421 -32.39 -36.52 25.58
N TYR A 422 -33.59 -36.27 25.05
CA TYR A 422 -34.13 -34.92 24.87
C TYR A 422 -35.53 -34.80 25.47
N ARG A 423 -35.82 -33.60 25.96
CA ARG A 423 -37.17 -33.11 26.23
C ARG A 423 -37.53 -32.05 25.20
N VAL A 424 -38.73 -32.14 24.67
CA VAL A 424 -39.30 -31.11 23.80
C VAL A 424 -40.52 -30.50 24.49
N SER A 425 -40.50 -29.18 24.61
CA SER A 425 -41.65 -28.38 25.06
C SER A 425 -42.27 -27.69 23.85
N VAL A 426 -43.60 -27.71 23.79
CA VAL A 426 -44.40 -27.24 22.65
C VAL A 426 -45.45 -26.25 23.11
N LYS A 427 -45.54 -25.11 22.41
CA LYS A 427 -46.59 -24.11 22.63
C LYS A 427 -47.36 -23.87 21.34
N GLY A 428 -48.69 -24.03 21.39
CA GLY A 428 -49.58 -23.69 20.27
C GLY A 428 -49.54 -22.19 19.95
N VAL A 429 -49.59 -21.84 18.67
CA VAL A 429 -49.56 -20.44 18.21
C VAL A 429 -50.96 -19.97 17.83
N LYS A 430 -51.43 -18.88 18.44
CA LYS A 430 -52.75 -18.28 18.18
C LYS A 430 -53.94 -19.23 18.38
N LEU A 431 -53.78 -20.22 19.27
CA LEU A 431 -54.86 -21.14 19.67
C LEU A 431 -55.49 -20.66 20.97
N LYS A 432 -56.82 -20.81 21.08
CA LYS A 432 -57.57 -20.46 22.29
C LYS A 432 -57.16 -21.40 23.44
N GLY A 433 -56.93 -20.84 24.63
CA GLY A 433 -56.51 -21.61 25.82
C GLY A 433 -55.01 -21.92 25.88
N ASP A 434 -54.20 -21.27 25.02
CA ASP A 434 -52.73 -21.35 24.99
C ASP A 434 -52.19 -22.79 25.19
N PRO A 435 -52.68 -23.79 24.42
CA PRO A 435 -52.43 -25.18 24.70
C PRO A 435 -50.93 -25.51 24.58
N LYS A 436 -50.46 -26.40 25.47
CA LYS A 436 -49.05 -26.81 25.59
C LYS A 436 -48.94 -28.32 25.59
N GLY A 437 -47.75 -28.80 25.24
CA GLY A 437 -47.42 -30.23 25.28
C GLY A 437 -45.95 -30.43 25.54
N GLU A 438 -45.61 -31.58 26.09
CA GLU A 438 -44.23 -31.99 26.33
C GLU A 438 -44.05 -33.47 26.01
N ALA A 439 -42.85 -33.84 25.55
CA ALA A 439 -42.47 -35.21 25.34
C ALA A 439 -40.98 -35.39 25.63
N GLU A 440 -40.60 -36.59 26.09
CA GLU A 440 -39.21 -37.02 26.17
C GLU A 440 -38.95 -38.16 25.19
N PHE A 441 -37.76 -38.18 24.60
CA PHE A 441 -37.33 -39.22 23.68
C PHE A 441 -35.81 -39.40 23.71
N THR A 442 -35.35 -40.54 23.25
CA THR A 442 -33.94 -40.80 22.96
C THR A 442 -33.74 -40.81 21.45
N LEU A 443 -32.70 -40.15 20.97
CA LEU A 443 -32.29 -40.14 19.58
C LEU A 443 -30.93 -40.82 19.44
N GLU A 444 -30.86 -41.84 18.58
CA GLU A 444 -29.65 -42.61 18.29
C GLU A 444 -28.96 -42.14 17.00
N THR A 445 -27.69 -42.51 16.83
CA THR A 445 -26.90 -42.20 15.63
C THR A 445 -27.54 -42.81 14.38
N GLY A 446 -27.76 -41.97 13.37
CA GLY A 446 -28.39 -42.36 12.10
C GLY A 446 -29.91 -42.57 12.17
N GLN A 447 -30.52 -42.46 13.35
CA GLN A 447 -31.96 -42.66 13.51
C GLN A 447 -32.76 -41.55 12.83
N ALA A 448 -33.89 -41.91 12.22
CA ALA A 448 -34.94 -40.97 11.82
C ALA A 448 -36.16 -41.17 12.74
N LEU A 449 -36.42 -40.21 13.61
CA LEU A 449 -37.49 -40.26 14.61
C LEU A 449 -38.59 -39.24 14.27
N GLN A 450 -39.84 -39.67 14.31
CA GLN A 450 -41.00 -38.78 14.20
C GLN A 450 -41.70 -38.69 15.56
N GLN A 451 -41.99 -37.48 16.00
CA GLN A 451 -42.67 -37.20 17.26
C GLN A 451 -43.89 -36.31 17.01
N ARG A 452 -45.07 -36.83 17.36
CA ARG A 452 -46.35 -36.10 17.29
C ARG A 452 -46.82 -35.83 18.70
N ILE A 453 -47.01 -34.57 19.04
CA ILE A 453 -47.28 -34.13 20.41
C ILE A 453 -48.67 -33.52 20.44
N GLU A 454 -49.60 -34.19 21.14
CA GLU A 454 -50.94 -33.67 21.39
C GLU A 454 -50.86 -32.56 22.45
N LEU A 455 -51.32 -31.37 22.09
CA LEU A 455 -51.37 -30.23 23.00
C LEU A 455 -52.63 -30.30 23.85
N LYS A 456 -52.51 -29.94 25.13
CA LYS A 456 -53.63 -29.82 26.06
C LYS A 456 -53.82 -28.35 26.42
N ALA A 457 -55.09 -27.93 26.49
CA ALA A 457 -55.41 -26.60 27.01
C ALA A 457 -54.87 -26.46 28.44
N VAL A 458 -54.33 -25.29 28.76
CA VAL A 458 -53.96 -24.98 30.13
C VAL A 458 -55.25 -24.59 30.84
N GLU A 459 -55.65 -25.36 31.85
CA GLU A 459 -56.81 -25.05 32.71
C GLU A 459 -56.65 -23.71 33.44
#